data_AF-I3ZT37-F1
#
_entry.id   AF-I3ZT37-F1
#
_cell.length_a   1.000
_cell.length_b   1.000
_cell.length_c   1.000
_cell.angle_alpha   90.00
_cell.angle_beta   90.00
_cell.angle_gamma   90.00
#
_symmetry.space_group_name_H-M   'P 1'
#
loop_
_entity.id
_entity.type
_entity.pdbx_description
1 polymer ?
#
loop_
_entity_poly.entity_id
_entity_poly.type
_entity_poly.pdbx_seq_one_letter_code
_entity_poly.pdbx_strand_id
1 'polypeptide(L)'
;MNVFIDVLAIVVLSLFLFQLFRLAVSGGPRKELYLTLALFSLFLGVWLIYNASFTWGWDLYTYVPLAFAVATFLLSGFGLLKLGREG
;
A
#
# COMPACT_ATOMS: atom_id res chain seq x y z
N MET A 1 -5.88 -18.59 14.38
CA MET A 1 -5.66 -17.13 14.34
C MET A 1 -5.25 -16.68 15.72
N ASN A 2 -4.14 -15.95 15.83
CA ASN A 2 -3.64 -15.46 17.10
C ASN A 2 -4.06 -13.99 17.23
N VAL A 3 -5.04 -13.72 18.09
CA VAL A 3 -5.67 -12.40 18.27
C VAL A 3 -4.65 -11.26 18.46
N PHE A 4 -3.50 -11.57 19.07
CA PHE A 4 -2.40 -10.61 19.24
C PHE A 4 -1.83 -10.10 17.90
N ILE A 5 -1.67 -10.99 16.92
CA ILE A 5 -1.14 -10.65 15.59
C ILE A 5 -2.15 -9.78 14.82
N ASP A 6 -3.43 -10.13 14.93
CA ASP A 6 -4.51 -9.39 14.28
C ASP A 6 -4.61 -7.95 14.84
N VAL A 7 -4.52 -7.79 16.16
CA VAL A 7 -4.52 -6.46 16.81
C VAL A 7 -3.28 -5.65 16.41
N LEU A 8 -2.10 -6.28 16.38
CA LEU A 8 -0.86 -5.60 15.97
C LEU A 8 -0.97 -5.10 14.51
N ALA A 9 -1.51 -5.93 13.62
CA ALA A 9 -1.71 -5.58 12.21
C ALA A 9 -2.68 -4.40 12.06
N ILE A 10 -3.77 -4.36 12.84
CA ILE A 10 -4.74 -3.24 12.83
C ILE A 10 -4.07 -1.94 13.31
N VAL A 11 -3.26 -1.99 14.37
CA VAL A 11 -2.54 -0.81 14.88
C VAL A 11 -1.55 -0.30 13.84
N VAL A 12 -0.76 -1.18 13.23
CA VAL A 12 0.20 -0.82 12.18
C VAL A 12 -0.51 -0.20 10.98
N LEU A 13 -1.62 -0.81 10.52
CA LEU A 13 -2.42 -0.29 9.41
C LEU A 13 -3.00 1.10 9.75
N SER A 14 -3.49 1.29 10.97
CA SER A 14 -4.07 2.56 11.42
C SER A 14 -3.03 3.68 11.47
N LEU A 15 -1.83 3.39 12.00
CA LEU A 15 -0.71 4.34 12.01
C LEU A 15 -0.27 4.70 10.60
N PHE A 16 -0.23 3.71 9.71
CA PHE A 16 0.11 3.90 8.32
C PHE A 16 -0.92 4.80 7.60
N LEU A 17 -2.21 4.52 7.75
CA LEU A 17 -3.29 5.32 7.17
C LEU A 17 -3.29 6.75 7.74
N PHE A 18 -3.03 6.91 9.03
CA PHE A 18 -2.88 8.22 9.66
C PHE A 18 -1.72 9.01 9.04
N GLN A 19 -0.57 8.37 8.83
CA GLN A 19 0.59 9.02 8.22
C GLN A 19 0.34 9.37 6.75
N LEU A 20 -0.30 8.49 5.99
CA LEU A 20 -0.73 8.74 4.62
C LEU A 20 -1.68 9.95 4.55
N PHE A 21 -2.72 9.97 5.40
CA PHE A 21 -3.69 11.05 5.44
C PHE A 21 -3.03 12.37 5.84
N ARG A 22 -2.15 12.34 6.85
CA ARG A 22 -1.37 13.51 7.27
C ARG A 22 -0.55 14.06 6.10
N LEU A 23 0.17 13.20 5.38
CA LEU A 23 0.99 13.60 4.22
C LEU A 23 0.15 14.15 3.06
N ALA A 24 -1.02 13.55 2.79
CA ALA A 24 -1.93 13.98 1.75
C ALA A 24 -2.56 15.35 2.05
N VAL A 25 -2.93 15.60 3.31
CA VAL A 25 -3.60 16.84 3.74
C VAL A 25 -2.60 17.97 4.01
N SER A 26 -1.45 17.68 4.61
CA SER A 26 -0.47 18.71 4.99
C SER A 26 0.34 19.24 3.81
N GLY A 27 0.16 18.69 2.59
CA GLY A 27 0.98 19.01 1.43
C GLY A 27 2.47 18.73 1.68
N GLY A 28 2.76 17.67 2.45
CA GLY A 28 4.13 17.28 2.80
C GLY A 28 5.02 16.98 1.59
N PRO A 29 6.29 16.58 1.78
CA PRO A 29 7.19 16.30 0.67
C PRO A 29 6.53 15.30 -0.29
N ARG A 30 6.29 15.69 -1.55
CA ARG A 30 5.63 14.81 -2.54
C ARG A 30 6.31 13.44 -2.62
N LYS A 31 7.64 13.43 -2.38
CA LYS A 31 8.47 12.23 -2.30
C LYS A 31 8.03 11.28 -1.18
N GLU A 32 7.72 11.79 0.01
CA GLU A 32 7.22 10.97 1.12
C GLU A 32 5.84 10.39 0.81
N LEU A 33 4.95 11.18 0.22
CA LEU A 33 3.62 10.71 -0.17
C LEU A 33 3.69 9.56 -1.19
N TYR A 34 4.48 9.73 -2.26
CA TYR A 34 4.66 8.65 -3.23
C TYR A 34 5.37 7.43 -2.63
N LEU A 35 6.33 7.62 -1.71
CA LEU A 35 6.97 6.51 -1.01
C LEU A 35 5.96 5.75 -0.16
N THR A 36 5.10 6.44 0.59
CA THR A 36 4.03 5.81 1.38
C THR A 36 3.08 5.06 0.48
N LEU A 37 2.58 5.64 -0.62
CA LEU A 37 1.69 4.93 -1.56
C LEU A 37 2.34 3.68 -2.20
N ALA A 38 3.64 3.74 -2.52
CA ALA A 38 4.38 2.59 -3.05
C ALA A 38 4.45 1.46 -2.01
N LEU A 39 4.81 1.78 -0.76
CA LEU A 39 4.85 0.80 0.33
C LEU A 39 3.47 0.20 0.63
N PHE A 40 2.42 1.02 0.60
CA PHE A 40 1.04 0.55 0.78
C PHE A 40 0.65 -0.48 -0.28
N SER A 41 0.90 -0.15 -1.56
CA SER A 41 0.55 -1.03 -2.66
C SER A 41 1.29 -2.36 -2.60
N LEU A 42 2.57 -2.32 -2.22
CA LEU A 42 3.39 -3.51 -2.10
C LEU A 42 2.87 -4.41 -0.98
N PHE A 43 2.51 -3.82 0.17
CA PHE A 43 1.86 -4.54 1.26
C PHE A 43 0.52 -5.15 0.83
N LEU A 44 -0.36 -4.37 0.20
CA LEU A 44 -1.67 -4.83 -0.26
C LEU A 44 -1.53 -5.98 -1.27
N GLY A 45 -0.60 -5.87 -2.23
CA GLY A 45 -0.31 -6.91 -3.21
C GLY A 45 0.16 -8.21 -2.56
N VAL A 46 1.11 -8.14 -1.63
CA VAL A 46 1.59 -9.32 -0.90
C VAL A 46 0.47 -9.97 -0.10
N TRP A 47 -0.34 -9.17 0.60
CA TRP A 47 -1.46 -9.67 1.39
C TRP A 47 -2.52 -10.36 0.52
N LEU A 48 -2.86 -9.79 -0.64
CA LEU A 48 -3.80 -10.39 -1.59
C LEU A 48 -3.28 -11.72 -2.14
N ILE A 49 -2.02 -11.75 -2.59
CA ILE A 49 -1.39 -12.97 -3.13
C ILE A 49 -1.35 -14.07 -2.07
N TYR A 50 -1.01 -13.72 -0.83
CA TYR A 50 -0.97 -14.67 0.28
C TYR A 50 -2.37 -15.27 0.54
N ASN A 51 -3.38 -14.43 0.73
CA ASN A 51 -4.72 -14.94 1.04
C ASN A 51 -5.36 -15.69 -0.13
N ALA A 52 -5.09 -15.25 -1.37
CA ALA A 52 -5.52 -15.99 -2.56
C ALA A 52 -4.88 -17.38 -2.65
N SER A 53 -3.62 -17.50 -2.26
CA SER A 53 -2.89 -18.78 -2.34
C SER A 53 -3.23 -19.73 -1.20
N PHE A 54 -3.56 -19.22 -0.01
CA PHE A 54 -3.65 -20.04 1.21
C PHE A 54 -5.02 -20.03 1.91
N THR A 55 -5.91 -19.08 1.59
CA THR A 55 -7.15 -18.87 2.35
C THR A 55 -8.41 -19.05 1.49
N TRP A 56 -8.55 -18.32 0.39
CA TRP A 56 -9.83 -18.22 -0.35
C TRP A 56 -9.74 -18.47 -1.87
N GLY A 57 -8.55 -18.76 -2.40
CA GLY A 57 -8.37 -19.04 -3.83
C GLY A 57 -8.23 -17.78 -4.69
N TRP A 58 -7.93 -17.99 -5.98
CA TRP A 58 -7.82 -16.92 -6.96
C TRP A 58 -9.17 -16.65 -7.65
N ASP A 59 -9.69 -15.44 -7.48
CA ASP A 59 -10.97 -15.03 -8.06
C ASP A 59 -10.94 -13.55 -8.52
N LEU A 60 -12.04 -13.11 -9.15
CA LEU A 60 -12.18 -11.73 -9.63
C LEU A 60 -11.99 -10.71 -8.50
N TYR A 61 -12.46 -11.04 -7.29
CA TYR A 61 -12.34 -10.18 -6.11
C TYR A 61 -10.90 -10.06 -5.60
N THR A 62 -10.01 -10.97 -5.99
CA THR A 62 -8.57 -10.87 -5.76
C THR A 62 -7.88 -10.10 -6.90
N TYR A 63 -8.23 -10.41 -8.16
CA TYR A 63 -7.56 -9.80 -9.32
C TYR A 63 -7.79 -8.29 -9.42
N VAL A 64 -9.00 -7.81 -9.12
CA VAL A 64 -9.34 -6.38 -9.22
C VAL A 64 -8.52 -5.52 -8.23
N PRO A 65 -8.50 -5.82 -6.92
CA PRO A 65 -7.65 -5.08 -5.99
C PRO A 65 -6.15 -5.29 -6.25
N LEU A 66 -5.73 -6.44 -6.78
CA LEU A 66 -4.34 -6.68 -7.13
C LEU A 66 -3.90 -5.80 -8.31
N ALA A 67 -4.74 -5.67 -9.35
CA ALA A 67 -4.49 -4.75 -10.45
C ALA A 67 -4.43 -3.29 -9.97
N PHE A 68 -5.30 -2.91 -9.04
CA PHE A 68 -5.26 -1.59 -8.40
C PHE A 68 -3.96 -1.36 -7.63
N ALA A 69 -3.49 -2.35 -6.86
CA ALA A 69 -2.22 -2.29 -6.15
C ALA A 69 -1.05 -2.10 -7.11
N VAL A 70 -0.99 -2.87 -8.20
CA VAL A 70 0.08 -2.75 -9.20
C VAL A 70 0.06 -1.38 -9.87
N ALA A 71 -1.12 -0.89 -10.29
CA ALA A 71 -1.24 0.43 -10.91
C ALA A 71 -0.79 1.55 -9.96
N THR A 72 -1.21 1.48 -8.70
CA THR A 72 -0.86 2.45 -7.66
C THR A 72 0.64 2.41 -7.35
N PHE A 73 1.26 1.23 -7.32
CA PHE A 73 2.69 1.06 -7.16
C PHE A 73 3.47 1.70 -8.31
N LEU A 74 3.06 1.43 -9.56
CA LEU A 74 3.72 1.99 -10.75
C LEU A 74 3.62 3.52 -10.76
N LEU A 75 2.42 4.08 -10.55
CA LEU A 75 2.22 5.53 -10.49
C LEU A 75 3.08 6.20 -9.41
N SER A 76 3.20 5.53 -8.26
CA SER A 76 4.01 6.01 -7.14
C SER A 76 5.51 5.95 -7.46
N GLY A 77 5.97 4.86 -8.07
CA GLY A 77 7.34 4.71 -8.55
C GLY A 77 7.71 5.75 -9.61
N PHE A 78 6.81 6.01 -10.58
CA PHE A 78 6.99 7.07 -11.57
C PHE A 78 7.03 8.45 -10.92
N GLY A 79 6.16 8.73 -9.94
CA GLY A 79 6.19 9.96 -9.16
C GLY A 79 7.51 10.18 -8.43
N LEU A 80 8.05 9.13 -7.79
CA LEU A 80 9.36 9.14 -7.14
C LEU A 80 10.51 9.40 -8.12
N LEU A 81 10.52 8.69 -9.25
CA LEU A 81 11.56 8.84 -10.28
C LEU A 81 11.56 10.24 -10.88
N LYS A 82 10.38 10.81 -11.14
CA LYS A 82 10.25 12.18 -11.64
C LYS A 82 10.80 13.19 -10.65
N LEU A 83 10.42 13.09 -9.38
CA LEU A 83 10.91 13.99 -8.33
C LEU A 83 12.41 13.85 -8.08
N GLY A 84 12.96 12.65 -8.24
CA GLY A 84 14.40 12.42 -8.14
C GLY A 84 15.22 12.95 -9.32
N ARG A 85 14.58 13.33 -10.43
CA ARG A 85 15.21 13.99 -11.59
C ARG A 85 15.06 15.51 -11.57
N GLU A 86 14.14 16.04 -10.77
CA GLU A 86 13.83 17.47 -10.64
C GLU A 86 14.60 18.17 -9.51
N GLY A 87 15.35 17.43 -8.68
CA GLY A 87 16.23 17.96 -7.63
C GLY A 87 17.69 17.62 -7.90
#